data_AF-A0A1G2LNG5-F1
#
_entry.id   AF-A0A1G2LNG5-F1
#
_cell.length_a   1.000
_cell.length_b   1.000
_cell.length_c   1.000
_cell.angle_alpha   90.00
_cell.angle_beta   90.00
_cell.angle_gamma   90.00
#
_symmetry.space_group_name_H-M   'P 1'
#
loop_
_entity.id
_entity.type
_entity.pdbx_description
1 polymer ?
#
loop_
_entity_poly.entity_id
_entity_poly.type
_entity_poly.pdbx_seq_one_letter_code
_entity_poly.pdbx_strand_id
1 'polypeptide(L)'
;MNPSLLKKLIPGLSKNKIPEAVLLKPLKLMVTLWPSFPHFSKFANDNRLAGIRLNSAMINNPELEKELKSIAGFGPTVPLWFDAKGRQARVKWVDTSNTKNLDLRLNHPVSVKTPVRVLFKAGADSAVLERLEEGGQRLIFRGGPAYMVYPGESIHILHRSFHINGPLFTNEERAKLEKVRTAGFKNYFLSYVECQKDIDEFRELAGQDATVMLKIENKRGLNFVANEFKKTDNLILVAARGDLYIELEWPHQILQALELIIQKDPDASVASRIFLSVVNDIRNRKISEAIKLVRTGAFKEADPDRTVETTLLSLINRDIPSCADFCEVAWLYGLGYRNMMLCDELCLREDLLDIAIGAFDAFRNDREQIKI
;
A
#
# COMPACT_ATOMS: atom_id res chain seq x y z
N MET A 1 5.80 -26.01 -5.18
CA MET A 1 4.45 -25.80 -4.66
C MET A 1 3.45 -26.21 -5.69
N ASN A 2 2.77 -27.29 -5.36
CA ASN A 2 1.68 -27.88 -6.12
C ASN A 2 0.46 -26.94 -5.99
N PRO A 3 -0.25 -26.58 -7.07
CA PRO A 3 -1.52 -25.84 -7.02
C PRO A 3 -2.55 -26.44 -6.04
N SER A 4 -2.38 -27.71 -5.67
CA SER A 4 -3.18 -28.40 -4.65
C SER A 4 -3.04 -27.84 -3.23
N LEU A 5 -2.00 -27.07 -2.88
CA LEU A 5 -1.83 -26.61 -1.49
C LEU A 5 -2.84 -25.54 -1.09
N LEU A 6 -3.11 -24.55 -1.96
CA LEU A 6 -4.15 -23.53 -1.71
C LEU A 6 -5.55 -24.15 -1.68
N LYS A 7 -5.84 -25.09 -2.59
CA LYS A 7 -7.10 -25.87 -2.56
C LYS A 7 -7.25 -26.77 -1.33
N LYS A 8 -6.15 -27.27 -0.75
CA LYS A 8 -6.15 -28.09 0.47
C LYS A 8 -6.17 -27.25 1.76
N LEU A 9 -5.62 -26.05 1.73
CA LEU A 9 -5.65 -25.11 2.86
C LEU A 9 -7.03 -24.46 3.06
N ILE A 10 -7.89 -24.51 2.04
CA ILE A 10 -9.21 -23.88 2.05
C ILE A 10 -10.27 -24.88 1.55
N PRO A 11 -10.68 -25.88 2.36
CA PRO A 11 -11.83 -26.70 2.02
C PRO A 11 -13.09 -25.84 2.19
N GLY A 12 -13.79 -25.60 1.08
CA GLY A 12 -15.17 -25.09 1.05
C GLY A 12 -15.42 -23.89 1.95
N LEU A 13 -15.07 -22.69 1.50
CA LEU A 13 -15.62 -21.46 2.07
C LEU A 13 -17.12 -21.44 1.80
N SER A 14 -17.84 -22.03 2.76
CA SER A 14 -19.27 -21.88 3.00
C SER A 14 -19.62 -20.39 2.95
N LYS A 15 -20.85 -20.10 2.49
CA LYS A 15 -21.55 -18.81 2.63
C LYS A 15 -21.77 -18.49 4.12
N ASN A 16 -20.71 -18.37 4.90
CA ASN A 16 -20.81 -17.96 6.28
C ASN A 16 -21.32 -16.52 6.26
N LYS A 17 -22.53 -16.32 6.80
CA LYS A 17 -23.08 -14.99 7.01
C LYS A 17 -22.04 -14.18 7.79
N ILE A 18 -21.70 -13.00 7.29
CA ILE A 18 -20.89 -12.04 8.04
C ILE A 18 -21.57 -11.85 9.40
N PRO A 19 -20.85 -11.98 10.52
CA PRO A 19 -21.45 -11.75 11.83
C PRO A 19 -22.12 -10.37 11.86
N GLU A 20 -23.35 -10.30 12.35
CA GLU A 20 -24.13 -9.05 12.40
C GLU A 20 -23.37 -7.92 13.10
N ALA A 21 -22.61 -8.26 14.15
CA ALA A 21 -21.72 -7.33 14.86
C ALA A 21 -20.69 -6.64 13.94
N VAL A 22 -20.20 -7.31 12.88
CA VAL A 22 -19.30 -6.70 11.89
C VAL A 22 -20.07 -5.77 10.95
N LEU A 23 -21.30 -6.12 10.59
CA LEU A 23 -22.15 -5.27 9.74
C LEU A 23 -22.45 -3.93 10.42
N LEU A 24 -22.59 -3.93 11.74
CA LEU A 24 -22.87 -2.73 12.54
C LEU A 24 -21.67 -1.79 12.70
N LYS A 25 -20.42 -2.27 12.55
CA LYS A 25 -19.21 -1.43 12.67
C LYS A 25 -19.20 -0.29 11.63
N PRO A 26 -18.69 0.89 11.99
CA PRO A 26 -18.55 2.01 11.07
C PRO A 26 -17.43 1.78 10.05
N LEU A 27 -17.57 2.40 8.88
CA LEU A 27 -16.55 2.41 7.84
C LEU A 27 -15.46 3.44 8.14
N LYS A 28 -14.22 2.95 8.24
CA LYS A 28 -13.03 3.74 8.55
C LYS A 28 -12.13 3.85 7.34
N LEU A 29 -11.69 5.08 7.05
CA LEU A 29 -10.75 5.38 5.99
C LEU A 29 -9.42 5.83 6.57
N MET A 30 -8.32 5.23 6.12
CA MET A 30 -6.97 5.70 6.37
C MET A 30 -6.34 6.18 5.06
N VAL A 31 -5.36 7.06 5.18
CA VAL A 31 -4.61 7.58 4.02
C VAL A 31 -3.12 7.51 4.29
N THR A 32 -2.31 7.54 3.24
CA THR A 32 -0.85 7.60 3.39
C THR A 32 -0.37 9.02 3.17
N LEU A 33 0.16 9.67 4.19
CA LEU A 33 0.72 11.01 4.04
C LEU A 33 2.07 11.09 4.71
N TRP A 34 2.79 12.17 4.40
CA TRP A 34 4.01 12.53 5.10
C TRP A 34 3.96 14.00 5.49
N PRO A 35 4.49 14.43 6.66
CA PRO A 35 4.38 15.82 7.11
C PRO A 35 4.96 16.85 6.13
N SER A 36 5.97 16.47 5.35
CA SER A 36 6.52 17.31 4.28
C SER A 36 5.60 17.53 3.07
N PHE A 37 4.48 16.80 2.95
CA PHE A 37 3.52 17.03 1.86
C PHE A 37 2.79 18.36 2.06
N PRO A 38 2.66 19.22 1.01
CA PRO A 38 2.00 20.52 1.15
C PRO A 38 0.58 20.44 1.71
N HIS A 39 -0.14 19.37 1.40
CA HIS A 39 -1.52 19.12 1.82
C HIS A 39 -1.64 18.32 3.12
N PHE A 40 -0.54 18.01 3.82
CA PHE A 40 -0.60 17.25 5.08
C PHE A 40 -1.49 17.93 6.11
N SER A 41 -1.32 19.24 6.31
CA SER A 41 -2.07 20.02 7.33
C SER A 41 -3.58 19.98 7.11
N LYS A 42 -4.03 19.97 5.86
CA LYS A 42 -5.45 19.85 5.49
C LYS A 42 -6.03 18.51 5.98
N PHE A 43 -5.37 17.40 5.66
CA PHE A 43 -5.90 16.08 5.94
C PHE A 43 -5.57 15.55 7.34
N ALA A 44 -4.54 16.10 7.99
CA ALA A 44 -4.16 15.75 9.36
C ALA A 44 -5.23 16.10 10.42
N ASN A 45 -6.23 16.90 10.04
CA ASN A 45 -7.37 17.26 10.87
C ASN A 45 -8.73 16.94 10.23
N ASP A 46 -8.75 16.13 9.16
CA ASP A 46 -9.97 15.78 8.44
C ASP A 46 -10.75 14.69 9.20
N ASN A 47 -11.92 15.04 9.72
CA ASN A 47 -12.77 14.15 10.51
C ASN A 47 -13.32 12.95 9.72
N ARG A 48 -13.20 12.95 8.39
CA ARG A 48 -13.57 11.81 7.56
C ARG A 48 -12.56 10.67 7.69
N LEU A 49 -11.35 10.95 8.17
CA LEU A 49 -10.23 10.03 8.27
C LEU A 49 -10.10 9.43 9.68
N ALA A 50 -9.86 8.12 9.73
CA ALA A 50 -9.63 7.36 10.95
C ALA A 50 -8.13 7.19 11.27
N GLY A 51 -7.23 7.53 10.34
CA GLY A 51 -5.80 7.50 10.59
C GLY A 51 -4.95 7.86 9.38
N ILE A 52 -3.70 8.24 9.64
CA ILE A 52 -2.68 8.54 8.63
C ILE A 52 -1.51 7.58 8.79
N ARG A 53 -1.21 6.82 7.73
CA ARG A 53 0.02 6.04 7.60
C ARG A 53 1.17 6.95 7.18
N LEU A 54 2.20 7.02 8.00
CA LEU A 54 3.49 7.63 7.70
C LEU A 54 4.39 6.58 7.04
N ASN A 55 4.56 6.67 5.71
CA ASN A 55 5.40 5.75 4.95
C ASN A 55 6.90 6.14 5.01
N SER A 56 7.68 5.46 5.84
CA SER A 56 9.11 5.74 6.10
C SER A 56 10.07 5.39 4.95
N ALA A 57 9.56 4.81 3.86
CA ALA A 57 10.34 4.24 2.77
C ALA A 57 11.39 5.17 2.14
N MET A 58 11.13 6.48 2.15
CA MET A 58 11.93 7.47 1.42
C MET A 58 12.77 8.36 2.33
N ILE A 59 12.83 8.08 3.64
CA ILE A 59 13.34 9.04 4.63
C ILE A 59 14.49 8.48 5.43
N ASN A 60 15.53 9.29 5.55
CA ASN A 60 16.70 8.99 6.35
C ASN A 60 16.51 9.44 7.82
N ASN A 61 17.40 8.97 8.68
CA ASN A 61 17.34 9.23 10.13
C ASN A 61 17.41 10.73 10.53
N PRO A 62 18.24 11.57 9.88
CA PRO A 62 18.24 13.01 10.13
C PRO A 62 16.93 13.72 9.78
N GLU A 63 16.36 13.41 8.61
CA GLU A 63 15.07 13.97 8.17
C GLU A 63 13.95 13.56 9.11
N LEU A 64 13.92 12.29 9.54
CA LEU A 64 12.89 11.78 10.45
C LEU A 64 12.76 12.59 11.75
N GLU A 65 13.87 13.01 12.37
CA GLU A 65 13.80 13.82 13.60
C GLU A 65 13.13 15.18 13.38
N LYS A 66 13.44 15.83 12.25
CA LYS A 66 12.84 17.11 11.87
C LYS A 66 11.34 16.94 11.67
N GLU A 67 10.94 15.88 10.98
CA GLU A 67 9.53 15.58 10.70
C GLU A 67 8.76 15.25 11.99
N LEU A 68 9.34 14.45 12.89
CA LEU A 68 8.73 14.13 14.20
C LEU A 68 8.54 15.38 15.06
N LYS A 69 9.51 16.30 15.08
CA LYS A 69 9.37 17.61 15.76
C LYS A 69 8.26 18.46 15.13
N SER A 70 8.16 18.46 13.80
CA SER A 70 7.10 19.18 13.08
C SER A 70 5.71 18.63 13.44
N ILE A 71 5.56 17.30 13.51
CA ILE A 71 4.31 16.66 13.93
C ILE A 71 3.93 17.09 15.35
N ALA A 72 4.88 17.04 16.29
CA ALA A 72 4.64 17.41 17.68
C ALA A 72 4.21 18.88 17.83
N GLY A 73 4.78 19.79 17.04
CA GLY A 73 4.38 21.19 17.02
C GLY A 73 3.02 21.45 16.34
N PHE A 74 2.66 20.65 15.34
CA PHE A 74 1.39 20.79 14.62
C PHE A 74 0.18 20.26 15.40
N GLY A 75 0.32 19.12 16.08
CA GLY A 75 -0.75 18.52 16.87
C GLY A 75 -1.92 17.98 16.03
N PRO A 76 -1.69 16.98 15.16
CA PRO A 76 -2.74 16.43 14.31
C PRO A 76 -3.85 15.74 15.13
N THR A 77 -5.12 15.95 14.75
CA THR A 77 -6.25 15.27 15.40
C THR A 77 -6.50 13.88 14.85
N VAL A 78 -6.10 13.63 13.60
CA VAL A 78 -6.18 12.30 12.99
C VAL A 78 -5.03 11.42 13.51
N PRO A 79 -5.31 10.20 14.02
CA PRO A 79 -4.28 9.33 14.57
C PRO A 79 -3.19 8.98 13.57
N LEU A 80 -1.92 9.11 13.99
CA LEU A 80 -0.78 8.76 13.14
C LEU A 80 -0.31 7.33 13.38
N TRP A 81 0.14 6.69 12.31
CA TRP A 81 0.64 5.31 12.28
C TRP A 81 1.99 5.27 11.58
N PHE A 82 3.04 4.77 12.22
CA PHE A 82 4.35 4.66 11.59
C PHE A 82 4.52 3.32 10.85
N ASP A 83 4.90 3.34 9.57
CA ASP A 83 5.13 2.12 8.79
C ASP A 83 6.57 1.63 8.89
N ALA A 84 6.78 0.59 9.70
CA ALA A 84 8.06 -0.06 9.90
C ALA A 84 8.39 -0.99 8.72
N LYS A 85 9.56 -0.81 8.13
CA LYS A 85 10.05 -1.64 7.02
C LYS A 85 10.85 -2.81 7.58
N GLY A 86 10.16 -3.92 7.79
CA GLY A 86 10.77 -5.21 8.17
C GLY A 86 11.64 -5.78 7.04
N ARG A 87 11.50 -7.07 6.73
CA ARG A 87 12.25 -7.72 5.64
C ARG A 87 11.73 -7.34 4.25
N GLN A 88 11.34 -6.10 4.01
CA GLN A 88 11.02 -5.64 2.66
C GLN A 88 12.31 -5.36 1.90
N ALA A 89 12.53 -6.05 0.77
CA ALA A 89 13.68 -5.81 -0.10
C ALA A 89 13.57 -4.42 -0.76
N ARG A 90 14.51 -3.54 -0.43
CA ARG A 90 14.58 -2.18 -0.95
C ARG A 90 15.96 -1.85 -1.49
N VAL A 91 15.97 -1.08 -2.58
CA VAL A 91 17.18 -0.56 -3.19
C VAL A 91 17.81 0.46 -2.24
N LYS A 92 19.05 0.22 -1.83
CA LYS A 92 19.85 1.14 -1.01
C LYS A 92 20.72 2.05 -1.87
N TRP A 93 21.19 1.52 -3.00
CA TRP A 93 22.13 2.19 -3.88
C TRP A 93 22.02 1.61 -5.29
N VAL A 94 22.29 2.45 -6.30
CA VAL A 94 22.30 2.08 -7.72
C VAL A 94 23.58 2.63 -8.35
N ASP A 95 24.29 1.80 -9.11
CA ASP A 95 25.41 2.27 -9.94
C ASP A 95 24.86 3.01 -11.16
N THR A 96 25.15 4.31 -11.25
CA THR A 96 24.75 5.13 -12.40
C THR A 96 25.84 5.24 -13.46
N SER A 97 27.05 4.74 -13.18
CA SER A 97 28.19 4.78 -14.12
C SER A 97 28.14 3.62 -15.12
N ASN A 98 27.50 2.52 -14.76
CA ASN A 98 27.38 1.35 -15.62
C ASN A 98 26.18 1.48 -16.57
N THR A 99 26.46 1.74 -17.84
CA THR A 99 25.42 1.89 -18.87
C THR A 99 24.99 0.58 -19.52
N LYS A 100 25.67 -0.54 -19.22
CA LYS A 100 25.40 -1.84 -19.87
C LYS A 100 24.46 -2.73 -19.05
N ASN A 101 24.54 -2.64 -17.72
CA ASN A 101 23.80 -3.47 -16.78
C ASN A 101 23.30 -2.63 -15.61
N LEU A 102 22.09 -2.93 -15.12
CA LEU A 102 21.65 -2.43 -13.83
C LEU A 102 22.42 -3.14 -12.72
N ASP A 103 22.98 -2.34 -11.82
CA ASP A 103 23.74 -2.79 -10.66
C ASP A 103 23.23 -2.04 -9.44
N LEU A 104 22.78 -2.77 -8.44
CA LEU A 104 22.21 -2.17 -7.24
C LEU A 104 22.56 -2.96 -5.99
N ARG A 105 22.49 -2.28 -4.84
CA ARG A 105 22.61 -2.91 -3.53
C ARG A 105 21.29 -2.85 -2.79
N LEU A 106 20.98 -3.91 -2.06
CA LEU A 106 19.79 -3.99 -1.21
C LEU A 106 20.09 -3.62 0.25
N ASN A 107 19.04 -3.24 0.96
CA ASN A 107 19.06 -3.03 2.41
C ASN A 107 19.35 -4.32 3.19
N HIS A 108 18.91 -5.47 2.69
CA HIS A 108 19.22 -6.80 3.22
C HIS A 108 19.96 -7.65 2.19
N PRO A 109 20.91 -8.51 2.60
CA PRO A 109 21.42 -9.56 1.72
C PRO A 109 20.31 -10.55 1.38
N VAL A 110 20.33 -11.09 0.16
CA VAL A 110 19.33 -12.06 -0.31
C VAL A 110 19.99 -13.31 -0.89
N SER A 111 19.26 -14.42 -0.88
CA SER A 111 19.65 -15.67 -1.53
C SER A 111 18.60 -16.04 -2.56
N VAL A 112 18.99 -16.30 -3.81
CA VAL A 112 18.11 -16.84 -4.84
C VAL A 112 18.91 -17.57 -5.92
N LYS A 113 18.34 -18.60 -6.55
CA LYS A 113 18.92 -19.21 -7.74
C LYS A 113 18.79 -18.24 -8.91
N THR A 114 19.91 -17.95 -9.56
CA THR A 114 19.98 -17.10 -10.76
C THR A 114 20.28 -17.96 -12.01
N PRO A 115 19.95 -17.48 -13.23
CA PRO A 115 19.26 -16.23 -13.52
C PRO A 115 17.77 -16.27 -13.13
N VAL A 116 17.21 -15.13 -12.71
CA VAL A 116 15.81 -15.02 -12.28
C VAL A 116 15.21 -13.67 -12.63
N ARG A 117 13.92 -13.63 -12.96
CA ARG A 117 13.22 -12.36 -13.19
C ARG A 117 12.91 -11.67 -11.87
N VAL A 118 13.22 -10.38 -11.80
CA VAL A 118 12.88 -9.47 -10.71
C VAL A 118 11.89 -8.45 -11.24
N LEU A 119 10.85 -8.19 -10.46
CA LEU A 119 9.82 -7.22 -10.79
C LEU A 119 10.06 -5.91 -10.07
N PHE A 120 9.77 -4.82 -10.77
CA PHE A 120 9.93 -3.45 -10.34
C PHE A 120 8.58 -2.72 -10.41
N LYS A 121 8.42 -1.62 -9.65
CA LYS A 121 7.19 -0.81 -9.59
C LYS A 121 5.92 -1.66 -9.44
N ALA A 122 5.91 -2.55 -8.44
CA ALA A 122 4.80 -3.47 -8.19
C ALA A 122 4.38 -4.26 -9.45
N GLY A 123 5.35 -4.75 -10.23
CA GLY A 123 5.11 -5.60 -11.40
C GLY A 123 4.86 -4.86 -12.71
N ALA A 124 4.94 -3.53 -12.74
CA ALA A 124 4.80 -2.78 -13.99
C ALA A 124 5.99 -2.98 -14.94
N ASP A 125 7.16 -3.36 -14.41
CA ASP A 125 8.36 -3.63 -15.19
C ASP A 125 9.19 -4.78 -14.59
N SER A 126 10.19 -5.27 -15.32
CA SER A 126 11.04 -6.37 -14.86
C SER A 126 12.43 -6.36 -15.50
N ALA A 127 13.41 -6.93 -14.79
CA ALA A 127 14.73 -7.23 -15.33
C ALA A 127 15.19 -8.63 -14.91
N VAL A 128 16.16 -9.20 -15.62
CA VAL A 128 16.74 -10.51 -15.29
C VAL A 128 17.95 -10.30 -14.38
N LEU A 129 17.83 -10.72 -13.13
CA LEU A 129 18.94 -10.83 -12.20
C LEU A 129 19.84 -11.98 -12.66
N GLU A 130 21.07 -11.65 -13.07
CA GLU A 130 22.02 -12.62 -13.62
C GLU A 130 22.82 -13.31 -12.52
N ARG A 131 23.26 -12.56 -11.51
CA ARG A 131 24.01 -13.08 -10.37
C ARG A 131 23.92 -12.19 -9.14
N LEU A 132 24.28 -12.76 -8.00
CA LEU A 132 24.45 -12.09 -6.74
C LEU A 132 25.93 -11.94 -6.41
N GLU A 133 26.31 -10.79 -5.85
CA GLU A 133 27.65 -10.49 -5.35
C GLU A 133 27.55 -9.99 -3.90
N GLU A 134 28.70 -9.81 -3.22
CA GLU A 134 28.77 -9.29 -1.85
C GLU A 134 27.86 -10.04 -0.85
N GLY A 135 27.93 -11.37 -0.86
CA GLY A 135 27.13 -12.21 0.03
C GLY A 135 25.62 -12.08 -0.19
N GLY A 136 25.19 -11.66 -1.38
CA GLY A 136 23.77 -11.47 -1.71
C GLY A 136 23.27 -10.04 -1.55
N GLN A 137 24.13 -9.08 -1.18
CA GLN A 137 23.73 -7.69 -1.03
C GLN A 137 23.75 -6.91 -2.35
N ARG A 138 24.63 -7.27 -3.28
CA ARG A 138 24.75 -6.63 -4.60
C ARG A 138 24.10 -7.51 -5.68
N LEU A 139 23.24 -6.91 -6.49
CA LEU A 139 22.47 -7.57 -7.53
C LEU A 139 22.94 -7.05 -8.89
N ILE A 140 23.40 -7.95 -9.75
CA ILE A 140 23.82 -7.61 -11.12
C ILE A 140 22.80 -8.15 -12.12
N PHE A 141 22.20 -7.24 -12.87
CA PHE A 141 21.18 -7.54 -13.85
C PHE A 141 21.74 -7.57 -15.27
N ARG A 142 21.11 -8.37 -16.13
CA ARG A 142 21.29 -8.26 -17.58
C ARG A 142 20.36 -7.17 -18.10
N GLY A 143 20.93 -6.03 -18.49
CA GLY A 143 20.14 -4.83 -18.79
C GLY A 143 19.46 -4.24 -17.55
N GLY A 144 18.34 -3.55 -17.74
CA GLY A 144 17.53 -2.96 -16.67
C GLY A 144 16.08 -2.77 -17.10
N PRO A 145 15.19 -2.33 -16.19
CA PRO A 145 13.83 -1.93 -16.56
C PRO A 145 13.86 -0.72 -17.49
N ALA A 146 12.73 -0.41 -18.14
CA ALA A 146 12.58 0.71 -19.06
C ALA A 146 12.69 2.09 -18.37
N TYR A 147 12.76 2.13 -17.04
CA TYR A 147 12.83 3.34 -16.24
C TYR A 147 14.06 3.34 -15.32
N MET A 148 14.42 4.51 -14.82
CA MET A 148 15.54 4.66 -13.88
C MET A 148 15.15 4.20 -12.48
N VAL A 149 15.88 3.23 -11.94
CA VAL A 149 15.70 2.72 -10.57
C VAL A 149 16.36 3.68 -9.58
N TYR A 150 15.67 3.99 -8.49
CA TYR A 150 16.17 4.89 -7.44
C TYR A 150 16.30 4.17 -6.08
N PRO A 151 17.18 4.67 -5.17
CA PRO A 151 17.15 4.26 -3.77
C PRO A 151 15.77 4.44 -3.13
N GLY A 152 15.44 3.55 -2.19
CA GLY A 152 14.15 3.46 -1.52
C GLY A 152 13.13 2.58 -2.24
N GLU A 153 13.28 2.34 -3.55
CA GLU A 153 12.32 1.52 -4.31
C GLU A 153 12.29 0.05 -3.84
N SER A 154 11.11 -0.55 -3.81
CA SER A 154 10.95 -1.98 -3.54
C SER A 154 11.12 -2.82 -4.81
N ILE A 155 11.57 -4.06 -4.63
CA ILE A 155 11.66 -5.06 -5.69
C ILE A 155 10.97 -6.36 -5.26
N HIS A 156 10.54 -7.16 -6.24
CA HIS A 156 9.94 -8.47 -5.99
C HIS A 156 10.68 -9.57 -6.74
N ILE A 157 11.02 -10.66 -6.04
CA ILE A 157 11.69 -11.83 -6.63
C ILE A 157 10.81 -13.05 -6.45
N LEU A 158 10.00 -13.36 -7.46
CA LEU A 158 8.98 -14.42 -7.42
C LEU A 158 9.58 -15.81 -7.66
N HIS A 159 10.58 -16.19 -6.86
CA HIS A 159 11.25 -17.47 -6.97
C HIS A 159 11.22 -18.24 -5.66
N ARG A 160 10.98 -19.56 -5.72
CA ARG A 160 10.80 -20.39 -4.50
C ARG A 160 12.04 -20.47 -3.62
N SER A 161 13.21 -20.27 -4.20
CA SER A 161 14.46 -20.22 -3.44
C SER A 161 14.80 -18.82 -2.92
N PHE A 162 13.95 -17.82 -3.17
CA PHE A 162 14.19 -16.45 -2.71
C PHE A 162 14.02 -16.37 -1.19
N HIS A 163 15.06 -15.88 -0.54
CA HIS A 163 15.09 -15.64 0.89
C HIS A 163 15.82 -14.33 1.18
N ILE A 164 15.32 -13.60 2.17
CA ILE A 164 15.97 -12.38 2.69
C ILE A 164 16.72 -12.80 3.94
N ASN A 165 18.03 -12.61 3.91
CA ASN A 165 18.93 -13.04 4.98
C ASN A 165 19.04 -11.95 6.07
N GLY A 166 19.33 -12.36 7.29
CA GLY A 166 19.61 -11.46 8.41
C GLY A 166 18.40 -11.14 9.31
N PRO A 167 18.54 -10.14 10.21
CA PRO A 167 17.50 -9.79 11.18
C PRO A 167 16.26 -9.18 10.51
N LEU A 168 15.13 -9.14 11.24
CA LEU A 168 13.89 -8.51 10.77
C LEU A 168 14.10 -7.04 10.35
N PHE A 169 14.88 -6.29 11.13
CA PHE A 169 15.20 -4.89 10.89
C PHE A 169 16.70 -4.67 10.76
N THR A 170 17.08 -3.82 9.80
CA THR A 170 18.44 -3.28 9.71
C THR A 170 18.75 -2.38 10.92
N ASN A 171 20.03 -2.12 11.18
CA ASN A 171 20.44 -1.19 12.23
C ASN A 171 19.87 0.23 12.01
N GLU A 172 19.77 0.65 10.75
CA GLU A 172 19.19 1.95 10.39
C GLU A 172 17.70 2.02 10.76
N GLU A 173 16.95 0.95 10.45
CA GLU A 173 15.51 0.88 10.76
C GLU A 173 15.27 0.77 12.26
N ARG A 174 16.10 0.02 13.01
CA ARG A 174 16.05 -0.01 14.48
C ARG A 174 16.24 1.38 15.08
N ALA A 175 17.17 2.16 14.56
CA ALA A 175 17.37 3.54 14.99
C ALA A 175 16.17 4.44 14.67
N LYS A 176 15.48 4.24 13.54
CA LYS A 176 14.23 4.96 13.20
C LYS A 176 13.12 4.60 14.19
N LEU A 177 12.93 3.31 14.46
CA LEU A 177 11.90 2.83 15.39
C LEU A 177 12.10 3.38 16.80
N GLU A 178 13.35 3.43 17.28
CA GLU A 178 13.64 4.01 18.59
C GLU A 178 13.24 5.48 18.65
N LYS A 179 13.61 6.29 17.64
CA LYS A 179 13.21 7.71 17.58
C LYS A 179 11.71 7.90 17.56
N VAL A 180 10.99 7.09 16.78
CA VAL A 180 9.53 7.13 16.66
C VAL A 180 8.87 6.76 17.98
N ARG A 181 9.37 5.73 18.67
CA ARG A 181 8.93 5.32 19.99
C ARG A 181 9.18 6.42 21.03
N THR A 182 10.37 7.02 21.05
CA THR A 182 10.70 8.16 21.93
C THR A 182 9.79 9.36 21.67
N ALA A 183 9.37 9.57 20.41
CA ALA A 183 8.39 10.60 20.05
C ALA A 183 6.94 10.27 20.48
N GLY A 184 6.71 9.11 21.12
CA GLY A 184 5.44 8.76 21.73
C GLY A 184 4.48 7.98 20.83
N PHE A 185 4.93 7.50 19.67
CA PHE A 185 4.07 6.69 18.79
C PHE A 185 3.69 5.36 19.43
N LYS A 186 2.40 5.03 19.33
CA LYS A 186 1.82 3.76 19.79
C LYS A 186 1.17 2.94 18.69
N ASN A 187 1.00 3.51 17.50
CA ASN A 187 0.35 2.86 16.37
C ASN A 187 1.37 2.62 15.26
N TYR A 188 1.45 1.38 14.79
CA TYR A 188 2.45 0.97 13.82
C TYR A 188 1.86 0.09 12.74
N PHE A 189 2.41 0.18 11.53
CA PHE A 189 2.33 -0.90 10.56
C PHE A 189 3.63 -1.70 10.61
N LEU A 190 3.51 -3.03 10.52
CA LEU A 190 4.65 -3.92 10.34
C LEU A 190 4.59 -4.52 8.93
N SER A 191 5.55 -4.15 8.09
CA SER A 191 5.66 -4.66 6.72
C SER A 191 6.24 -6.07 6.65
N TYR A 192 5.73 -6.90 5.74
CA TYR A 192 6.18 -8.25 5.37
C TYR A 192 6.17 -9.22 6.56
N VAL A 193 5.04 -9.33 7.26
CA VAL A 193 4.87 -10.29 8.36
C VAL A 193 4.71 -11.70 7.79
N GLU A 194 5.59 -12.62 8.21
CA GLU A 194 5.62 -13.99 7.71
C GLU A 194 5.52 -15.05 8.81
N CYS A 195 5.69 -14.68 10.09
CA CYS A 195 5.58 -15.58 11.24
C CYS A 195 5.36 -14.83 12.56
N GLN A 196 5.04 -15.57 13.64
CA GLN A 196 4.86 -14.98 14.99
C GLN A 196 6.13 -14.28 15.51
N LYS A 197 7.30 -14.83 15.21
CA LYS A 197 8.59 -14.26 15.62
C LYS A 197 8.78 -12.82 15.10
N ASP A 198 8.24 -12.50 13.92
CA ASP A 198 8.34 -11.13 13.39
C ASP A 198 7.57 -10.13 14.28
N ILE A 199 6.43 -10.56 14.83
CA ILE A 199 5.60 -9.77 15.73
C ILE A 199 6.30 -9.60 17.08
N ASP A 200 6.85 -10.69 17.60
CA ASP A 200 7.52 -10.69 18.91
C ASP A 200 8.75 -9.77 18.89
N GLU A 201 9.64 -9.91 17.90
CA GLU A 201 10.80 -9.03 17.70
C GLU A 201 10.38 -7.57 17.52
N PHE A 202 9.27 -7.31 16.83
CA PHE A 202 8.78 -5.95 16.66
C PHE A 202 8.25 -5.35 17.96
N ARG A 203 7.53 -6.12 18.78
CA ARG A 203 6.96 -5.62 20.05
C ARG A 203 8.02 -5.38 21.12
N GLU A 204 9.15 -6.10 21.07
CA GLU A 204 10.34 -5.76 21.87
C GLU A 204 10.86 -4.35 21.57
N LEU A 205 10.77 -3.92 20.30
CA LEU A 205 11.19 -2.58 19.87
C LEU A 205 10.10 -1.53 20.07
N ALA A 206 8.87 -1.78 19.64
CA ALA A 206 7.79 -0.80 19.63
C ALA A 206 7.08 -0.63 20.99
N GLY A 207 7.22 -1.61 21.89
CA GLY A 207 6.49 -1.69 23.15
C GLY A 207 5.32 -2.67 23.09
N GLN A 208 5.04 -3.33 24.22
CA GLN A 208 4.01 -4.35 24.31
C GLN A 208 2.58 -3.80 24.22
N ASP A 209 2.41 -2.52 24.54
CA ASP A 209 1.15 -1.76 24.48
C ASP A 209 0.90 -1.15 23.10
N ALA A 210 1.81 -1.32 22.13
CA ALA A 210 1.63 -0.82 20.78
C ALA A 210 0.46 -1.52 20.07
N THR A 211 -0.32 -0.75 19.31
CA THR A 211 -1.27 -1.31 18.34
C THR A 211 -0.56 -1.50 17.01
N VAL A 212 -0.62 -2.72 16.47
CA VAL A 212 0.17 -3.11 15.29
C VAL A 212 -0.74 -3.63 14.18
N MET A 213 -0.68 -2.95 13.04
CA MET A 213 -1.26 -3.35 11.78
C MET A 213 -0.26 -4.23 10.99
N LEU A 214 -0.51 -5.54 10.97
CA LEU A 214 0.34 -6.57 10.39
C LEU A 214 0.08 -6.72 8.89
N LYS A 215 1.01 -6.26 8.06
CA LYS A 215 0.81 -6.30 6.61
C LYS A 215 1.13 -7.68 6.04
N ILE A 216 0.10 -8.28 5.45
CA ILE A 216 0.18 -9.55 4.74
C ILE A 216 0.41 -9.24 3.27
N GLU A 217 1.67 -9.37 2.87
CA GLU A 217 2.19 -8.91 1.57
C GLU A 217 2.62 -10.06 0.66
N ASN A 218 2.65 -11.31 1.14
CA ASN A 218 3.08 -12.46 0.34
C ASN A 218 2.47 -13.80 0.79
N LYS A 219 2.85 -14.88 0.09
CA LYS A 219 2.38 -16.26 0.36
C LYS A 219 2.79 -16.80 1.73
N ARG A 220 3.96 -16.41 2.26
CA ARG A 220 4.41 -16.85 3.59
C ARG A 220 3.55 -16.19 4.67
N GLY A 221 3.25 -14.89 4.54
CA GLY A 221 2.29 -14.19 5.39
C GLY A 221 0.89 -14.83 5.34
N LEU A 222 0.40 -15.22 4.16
CA LEU A 222 -0.88 -15.96 4.08
C LEU A 222 -0.82 -17.33 4.78
N ASN A 223 0.30 -18.05 4.67
CA ASN A 223 0.47 -19.32 5.39
C ASN A 223 0.47 -19.12 6.90
N PHE A 224 1.13 -18.06 7.39
CA PHE A 224 1.08 -17.67 8.80
C PHE A 224 -0.35 -17.36 9.24
N VAL A 225 -1.10 -16.56 8.49
CA VAL A 225 -2.51 -16.25 8.79
C VAL A 225 -3.38 -17.51 8.84
N ALA A 226 -3.17 -18.44 7.91
CA ALA A 226 -3.96 -19.68 7.86
C ALA A 226 -3.73 -20.58 9.08
N ASN A 227 -2.46 -20.74 9.49
CA ASN A 227 -2.06 -21.85 10.36
C ASN A 227 -1.63 -21.42 11.77
N GLU A 228 -1.15 -20.19 11.94
CA GLU A 228 -0.42 -19.78 13.14
C GLU A 228 -1.01 -18.53 13.80
N PHE A 229 -1.52 -17.58 13.01
CA PHE A 229 -2.03 -16.31 13.53
C PHE A 229 -3.16 -16.51 14.53
N LYS A 230 -3.03 -15.83 15.68
CA LYS A 230 -4.04 -15.73 16.72
C LYS A 230 -4.39 -14.27 16.93
N LYS A 231 -5.66 -13.92 16.71
CA LYS A 231 -6.15 -12.56 16.93
C LYS A 231 -5.99 -12.17 18.40
N THR A 232 -5.47 -10.96 18.63
CA THR A 232 -5.50 -10.24 19.90
C THR A 232 -5.97 -8.81 19.63
N ASP A 233 -6.49 -8.10 20.62
CA ASP A 233 -7.13 -6.79 20.41
C ASP A 233 -6.21 -5.75 19.74
N ASN A 234 -4.92 -5.78 20.08
CA ASN A 234 -3.94 -4.81 19.60
C ASN A 234 -3.21 -5.24 18.31
N LEU A 235 -3.56 -6.39 17.72
CA LEU A 235 -3.06 -6.85 16.43
C LEU A 235 -4.18 -6.82 15.41
N ILE A 236 -3.93 -6.18 14.27
CA ILE A 236 -4.88 -6.03 13.17
C ILE A 236 -4.20 -6.51 11.89
N LEU A 237 -4.79 -7.47 11.17
CA LEU A 237 -4.28 -7.89 9.87
C LEU A 237 -4.56 -6.82 8.81
N VAL A 238 -3.61 -6.62 7.90
CA VAL A 238 -3.78 -5.74 6.74
C VAL A 238 -3.56 -6.54 5.47
N ALA A 239 -4.58 -6.65 4.62
CA ALA A 239 -4.44 -7.11 3.26
C ALA A 239 -3.80 -6.01 2.41
N ALA A 240 -2.47 -6.04 2.29
CA ALA A 240 -1.69 -5.08 1.52
C ALA A 240 -1.66 -5.50 0.04
N ARG A 241 -2.76 -5.18 -0.68
CA ARG A 241 -3.03 -5.71 -2.03
C ARG A 241 -2.04 -5.28 -3.10
N GLY A 242 -1.29 -4.19 -2.88
CA GLY A 242 -0.25 -3.73 -3.80
C GLY A 242 0.80 -4.83 -4.02
N ASP A 243 1.52 -5.18 -2.96
CA ASP A 243 2.50 -6.26 -2.92
C ASP A 243 1.86 -7.65 -3.03
N LEU A 244 0.80 -7.92 -2.27
CA LEU A 244 0.18 -9.26 -2.21
C LEU A 244 -0.29 -9.76 -3.57
N TYR A 245 -0.88 -8.89 -4.39
CA TYR A 245 -1.30 -9.24 -5.75
C TYR A 245 -0.15 -9.72 -6.64
N ILE A 246 1.06 -9.17 -6.43
CA ILE A 246 2.25 -9.51 -7.20
C ILE A 246 2.89 -10.81 -6.70
N GLU A 247 2.82 -11.06 -5.40
CA GLU A 247 3.41 -12.25 -4.77
C GLU A 247 2.56 -13.52 -4.95
N LEU A 248 1.31 -13.37 -5.40
CA LEU A 248 0.43 -14.49 -5.75
C LEU A 248 0.82 -15.15 -7.08
N GLU A 249 0.44 -16.42 -7.27
CA GLU A 249 0.74 -17.12 -8.53
C GLU A 249 -0.17 -16.64 -9.65
N TRP A 250 -1.44 -16.42 -9.30
CA TRP A 250 -2.46 -15.98 -10.23
C TRP A 250 -3.21 -14.79 -9.64
N PRO A 251 -3.47 -13.73 -10.42
CA PRO A 251 -4.19 -12.54 -9.99
C PRO A 251 -5.49 -12.81 -9.20
N HIS A 252 -6.31 -13.75 -9.67
CA HIS A 252 -7.61 -14.06 -9.07
C HIS A 252 -7.52 -14.71 -7.68
N GLN A 253 -6.34 -15.20 -7.28
CA GLN A 253 -6.12 -15.74 -5.93
C GLN A 253 -6.22 -14.65 -4.86
N ILE A 254 -6.20 -13.37 -5.24
CA ILE A 254 -6.38 -12.26 -4.30
C ILE A 254 -7.71 -12.35 -3.56
N LEU A 255 -8.75 -12.90 -4.20
CA LEU A 255 -10.08 -13.07 -3.59
C LEU A 255 -10.00 -14.02 -2.38
N GLN A 256 -9.37 -15.19 -2.56
CA GLN A 256 -9.18 -16.18 -1.50
C GLN A 256 -8.29 -15.64 -0.37
N ALA A 257 -7.28 -14.83 -0.72
CA ALA A 257 -6.42 -14.20 0.25
C ALA A 257 -7.18 -13.19 1.12
N LEU A 258 -8.05 -12.36 0.51
CA LEU A 258 -8.89 -11.40 1.23
C LEU A 258 -9.90 -12.11 2.14
N GLU A 259 -10.57 -13.16 1.65
CA GLU A 259 -11.48 -13.99 2.44
C GLU A 259 -10.78 -14.61 3.64
N LEU A 260 -9.60 -15.19 3.46
CA LEU A 260 -8.81 -15.77 4.55
C LEU A 260 -8.48 -14.73 5.63
N ILE A 261 -8.00 -13.55 5.20
CA ILE A 261 -7.57 -12.49 6.13
C ILE A 261 -8.76 -11.98 6.96
N ILE A 262 -9.89 -11.63 6.33
CA ILE A 262 -11.06 -11.09 7.05
C ILE A 262 -11.73 -12.15 7.96
N GLN A 263 -11.66 -13.44 7.60
CA GLN A 263 -12.17 -14.51 8.46
C GLN A 263 -11.31 -14.73 9.70
N LYS A 264 -9.99 -14.57 9.58
CA LYS A 264 -9.06 -14.71 10.70
C LYS A 264 -9.03 -13.47 11.58
N ASP A 265 -9.37 -12.32 11.02
CA ASP A 265 -9.48 -11.06 11.72
C ASP A 265 -10.66 -10.22 11.21
N PRO A 266 -11.81 -10.22 11.93
CA PRO A 266 -12.97 -9.40 11.60
C PRO A 266 -12.75 -7.87 11.70
N ASP A 267 -11.61 -7.44 12.23
CA ASP A 267 -11.16 -6.04 12.27
C ASP A 267 -10.11 -5.74 11.20
N ALA A 268 -9.81 -6.69 10.31
CA ALA A 268 -8.79 -6.52 9.29
C ALA A 268 -9.01 -5.27 8.44
N SER A 269 -7.89 -4.70 8.01
CA SER A 269 -7.83 -3.60 7.06
C SER A 269 -7.49 -4.11 5.67
N VAL A 270 -7.98 -3.41 4.65
CA VAL A 270 -7.62 -3.64 3.24
C VAL A 270 -6.99 -2.37 2.67
N ALA A 271 -5.88 -2.52 1.98
CA ALA A 271 -5.06 -1.41 1.56
C ALA A 271 -4.59 -1.53 0.11
N SER A 272 -4.29 -0.38 -0.49
CA SER A 272 -3.81 -0.25 -1.88
C SER A 272 -4.82 -0.67 -2.93
N ARG A 273 -4.62 -0.23 -4.16
CA ARG A 273 -5.46 -0.58 -5.32
C ARG A 273 -6.93 -0.17 -5.21
N ILE A 274 -7.28 0.77 -4.33
CA ILE A 274 -8.63 1.34 -4.18
C ILE A 274 -8.67 2.66 -4.97
N PHE A 275 -9.73 2.90 -5.75
CA PHE A 275 -9.95 4.18 -6.46
C PHE A 275 -8.85 4.56 -7.47
N LEU A 276 -8.19 3.56 -8.08
CA LEU A 276 -7.06 3.82 -8.96
C LEU A 276 -7.46 4.42 -10.32
N SER A 277 -8.72 4.33 -10.74
CA SER A 277 -9.14 4.95 -12.01
C SER A 277 -8.96 6.48 -12.00
N VAL A 278 -9.07 7.12 -10.83
CA VAL A 278 -8.86 8.57 -10.66
C VAL A 278 -7.43 8.96 -11.09
N VAL A 279 -6.44 8.10 -10.85
CA VAL A 279 -5.05 8.34 -11.24
C VAL A 279 -4.87 8.28 -12.76
N ASN A 280 -5.56 7.35 -13.41
CA ASN A 280 -5.42 7.07 -14.84
C ASN A 280 -6.18 8.09 -15.70
N ASP A 281 -7.36 8.53 -15.27
CA ASP A 281 -8.20 9.45 -16.04
C ASP A 281 -7.58 10.85 -16.14
N ILE A 282 -6.93 11.34 -15.07
CA ILE A 282 -6.23 12.63 -15.13
C ILE A 282 -5.02 12.61 -16.07
N ARG A 283 -4.32 11.46 -16.19
CA ARG A 283 -3.18 11.32 -17.13
C ARG A 283 -3.65 11.37 -18.59
N ASN A 284 -4.78 10.73 -18.89
CA ASN A 284 -5.33 10.72 -20.25
C ASN A 284 -5.97 12.06 -20.64
N ARG A 285 -6.52 12.81 -19.67
CA ARG A 285 -7.04 14.18 -19.88
C ARG A 285 -5.96 15.17 -20.29
N LYS A 286 -4.80 15.20 -19.61
CA LYS A 286 -3.70 16.12 -19.99
C LYS A 286 -3.19 15.89 -21.41
N ILE A 287 -3.16 14.62 -21.86
CA ILE A 287 -2.75 14.26 -23.22
C ILE A 287 -3.83 14.66 -24.23
N SER A 288 -5.10 14.37 -23.95
CA SER A 288 -6.21 14.69 -24.86
C SER A 288 -6.51 16.19 -24.95
N GLU A 289 -6.44 16.95 -23.84
CA GLU A 289 -6.56 18.41 -23.84
C GLU A 289 -5.37 19.09 -24.53
N ALA A 290 -4.14 18.61 -24.30
CA ALA A 290 -2.98 19.12 -25.05
C ALA A 290 -3.13 18.84 -26.55
N ILE A 291 -3.59 17.65 -26.94
CA ILE A 291 -3.87 17.31 -28.34
C ILE A 291 -5.02 18.14 -28.91
N LYS A 292 -6.06 18.43 -28.13
CA LYS A 292 -7.23 19.22 -28.55
C LYS A 292 -6.88 20.70 -28.70
N LEU A 293 -6.14 21.29 -27.76
CA LEU A 293 -5.64 22.67 -27.81
C LEU A 293 -4.68 22.91 -28.98
N VAL A 294 -3.82 21.92 -29.30
CA VAL A 294 -2.92 21.98 -30.46
C VAL A 294 -3.70 21.83 -31.77
N ARG A 295 -4.78 21.04 -31.80
CA ARG A 295 -5.54 20.75 -33.03
C ARG A 295 -6.57 21.80 -33.42
N THR A 296 -7.13 22.56 -32.48
CA THR A 296 -8.31 23.39 -32.78
C THR A 296 -8.03 24.89 -32.93
N GLY A 297 -6.83 25.39 -32.63
CA GLY A 297 -6.56 26.83 -32.65
C GLY A 297 -7.49 27.65 -31.73
N ALA A 298 -8.20 26.98 -30.81
CA ALA A 298 -9.41 27.46 -30.15
C ALA A 298 -9.18 28.50 -29.04
N PHE A 299 -8.06 29.23 -29.07
CA PHE A 299 -7.86 30.39 -28.20
C PHE A 299 -8.69 31.61 -28.61
N LYS A 300 -9.46 31.55 -29.72
CA LYS A 300 -10.11 32.73 -30.30
C LYS A 300 -11.65 32.77 -30.32
N GLU A 301 -12.40 31.68 -30.10
CA GLU A 301 -13.82 31.70 -30.55
C GLU A 301 -14.92 31.07 -29.66
N ALA A 302 -14.66 30.50 -28.48
CA ALA A 302 -15.70 29.67 -27.82
C ALA A 302 -16.69 30.42 -26.88
N ASP A 303 -17.58 31.18 -27.49
CA ASP A 303 -19.07 31.23 -27.37
C ASP A 303 -19.82 31.09 -26.00
N PRO A 304 -20.79 31.98 -25.63
CA PRO A 304 -21.36 32.11 -24.27
C PRO A 304 -22.60 31.27 -23.88
N ASP A 305 -23.32 30.57 -24.78
CA ASP A 305 -24.71 30.11 -24.53
C ASP A 305 -24.93 28.58 -24.50
N ARG A 306 -24.43 27.84 -23.49
CA ARG A 306 -24.66 26.36 -23.42
C ARG A 306 -25.64 25.85 -22.34
N THR A 307 -26.68 25.13 -22.82
CA THR A 307 -27.68 24.33 -22.09
C THR A 307 -27.51 22.81 -22.35
N VAL A 308 -27.86 21.97 -21.36
CA VAL A 308 -27.90 20.47 -21.31
C VAL A 308 -26.62 19.69 -21.62
N GLU A 309 -25.82 20.08 -22.62
CA GLU A 309 -24.51 19.48 -22.90
C GLU A 309 -23.58 19.62 -21.69
N THR A 310 -23.76 20.67 -20.89
CA THR A 310 -23.03 20.96 -19.64
C THR A 310 -23.35 19.97 -18.50
N THR A 311 -24.49 19.30 -18.50
CA THR A 311 -24.85 18.33 -17.44
C THR A 311 -24.28 16.94 -17.74
N LEU A 312 -24.32 16.51 -19.01
CA LEU A 312 -23.68 15.27 -19.45
C LEU A 312 -22.15 15.42 -19.56
N LEU A 313 -21.65 16.58 -20.01
CA LEU A 313 -20.22 16.89 -19.94
C LEU A 313 -19.75 17.13 -18.52
N SER A 314 -20.56 17.62 -17.57
CA SER A 314 -20.17 17.64 -16.16
C SER A 314 -20.24 16.27 -15.49
N LEU A 315 -21.02 15.32 -16.02
CA LEU A 315 -20.93 13.89 -15.65
C LEU A 315 -19.70 13.20 -16.26
N ILE A 316 -19.25 13.63 -17.45
CA ILE A 316 -18.05 13.12 -18.13
C ILE A 316 -16.75 13.81 -17.64
N ASN A 317 -16.84 15.04 -17.14
CA ASN A 317 -15.71 15.84 -16.65
C ASN A 317 -15.48 15.75 -15.15
N ARG A 318 -16.30 15.06 -14.38
CA ARG A 318 -15.99 14.91 -12.96
C ARG A 318 -14.91 13.87 -12.76
N ASP A 319 -13.94 14.23 -11.92
CA ASP A 319 -12.97 13.33 -11.36
C ASP A 319 -13.68 12.43 -10.34
N ILE A 320 -14.42 11.42 -10.82
CA ILE A 320 -15.13 10.44 -9.97
C ILE A 320 -14.50 9.08 -10.26
N PRO A 321 -14.25 8.24 -9.23
CA PRO A 321 -13.83 6.87 -9.46
C PRO A 321 -14.80 6.14 -10.40
N SER A 322 -14.25 5.28 -11.24
CA SER A 322 -15.00 4.44 -12.18
C SER A 322 -16.02 3.53 -11.48
N CYS A 323 -16.98 3.00 -12.24
CA CYS A 323 -17.91 2.00 -11.71
C CYS A 323 -17.19 0.79 -11.10
N ALA A 324 -16.08 0.34 -11.70
CA ALA A 324 -15.29 -0.78 -11.20
C ALA A 324 -14.71 -0.52 -9.80
N ASP A 325 -14.31 0.72 -9.53
CA ASP A 325 -13.80 1.17 -8.24
C ASP A 325 -14.88 1.12 -7.15
N PHE A 326 -16.11 1.55 -7.45
CA PHE A 326 -17.24 1.42 -6.52
C PHE A 326 -17.69 -0.03 -6.34
N CYS A 327 -17.70 -0.83 -7.41
CA CYS A 327 -17.97 -2.27 -7.33
C CYS A 327 -16.96 -2.96 -6.39
N GLU A 328 -15.68 -2.59 -6.48
CA GLU A 328 -14.64 -3.14 -5.61
C GLU A 328 -14.87 -2.77 -4.14
N VAL A 329 -15.08 -1.48 -3.84
CA VAL A 329 -15.33 -1.04 -2.44
C VAL A 329 -16.60 -1.67 -1.88
N ALA A 330 -17.68 -1.74 -2.68
CA ALA A 330 -18.91 -2.43 -2.30
C ALA A 330 -18.68 -3.92 -2.02
N TRP A 331 -17.88 -4.58 -2.84
CA TRP A 331 -17.54 -5.99 -2.66
C TRP A 331 -16.67 -6.21 -1.40
N LEU A 332 -15.65 -5.38 -1.16
CA LEU A 332 -14.84 -5.42 0.06
C LEU A 332 -15.69 -5.20 1.31
N TYR A 333 -16.60 -4.23 1.28
CA TYR A 333 -17.59 -4.02 2.35
C TYR A 333 -18.48 -5.26 2.54
N GLY A 334 -18.94 -5.85 1.45
CA GLY A 334 -19.75 -7.06 1.41
C GLY A 334 -19.01 -8.33 1.82
N LEU A 335 -17.68 -8.33 1.87
CA LEU A 335 -16.86 -9.38 2.50
C LEU A 335 -16.71 -9.19 4.02
N GLY A 336 -16.95 -7.99 4.54
CA GLY A 336 -16.83 -7.67 5.96
C GLY A 336 -15.72 -6.68 6.30
N TYR A 337 -14.92 -6.22 5.31
CA TYR A 337 -13.92 -5.18 5.58
C TYR A 337 -14.59 -3.87 6.00
N ARG A 338 -14.09 -3.30 7.10
CA ARG A 338 -14.56 -2.01 7.63
C ARG A 338 -13.46 -0.96 7.74
N ASN A 339 -12.21 -1.39 7.65
CA ASN A 339 -11.04 -0.53 7.63
C ASN A 339 -10.45 -0.56 6.21
N MET A 340 -10.36 0.60 5.55
CA MET A 340 -9.80 0.72 4.21
C MET A 340 -8.70 1.78 4.19
N MET A 341 -7.68 1.60 3.35
CA MET A 341 -6.55 2.53 3.27
C MET A 341 -6.18 2.90 1.83
N LEU A 342 -6.17 4.21 1.56
CA LEU A 342 -5.63 4.82 0.34
C LEU A 342 -4.10 4.92 0.43
N CYS A 343 -3.44 4.65 -0.68
CA CYS A 343 -1.98 4.58 -0.77
C CYS A 343 -1.40 5.70 -1.67
N ASP A 344 -0.08 5.67 -1.81
CA ASP A 344 0.76 6.69 -2.43
C ASP A 344 0.26 7.16 -3.79
N GLU A 345 -0.35 6.29 -4.62
CA GLU A 345 -0.84 6.63 -5.96
C GLU A 345 -1.86 7.77 -5.96
N LEU A 346 -2.70 7.84 -4.92
CA LEU A 346 -3.68 8.91 -4.71
C LEU A 346 -3.14 9.98 -3.78
N CYS A 347 -2.42 9.58 -2.72
CA CYS A 347 -2.12 10.48 -1.62
C CYS A 347 -0.97 11.46 -1.90
N LEU A 348 -0.15 11.21 -2.93
CA LEU A 348 0.93 12.12 -3.34
C LEU A 348 0.42 13.43 -3.95
N ARG A 349 -0.86 13.49 -4.35
CA ARG A 349 -1.47 14.69 -4.92
C ARG A 349 -2.74 15.06 -4.15
N GLU A 350 -2.84 16.31 -3.75
CA GLU A 350 -3.97 16.81 -2.97
C GLU A 350 -5.31 16.58 -3.68
N ASP A 351 -5.40 16.92 -4.96
CA ASP A 351 -6.63 16.83 -5.73
C ASP A 351 -7.14 15.38 -5.82
N LEU A 352 -6.26 14.45 -6.20
CA LEU A 352 -6.57 13.02 -6.26
C LEU A 352 -7.04 12.46 -4.91
N LEU A 353 -6.37 12.86 -3.83
CA LEU A 353 -6.70 12.43 -2.48
C LEU A 353 -8.07 12.95 -2.05
N ASP A 354 -8.36 14.23 -2.29
CA ASP A 354 -9.63 14.84 -1.90
C ASP A 354 -10.81 14.19 -2.64
N ILE A 355 -10.65 13.91 -3.94
CA ILE A 355 -11.61 13.15 -4.75
C ILE A 355 -11.87 11.78 -4.14
N ALA A 356 -10.81 11.03 -3.83
CA ALA A 356 -10.92 9.67 -3.32
C ALA A 356 -11.57 9.64 -1.92
N ILE A 357 -11.24 10.60 -1.05
CA ILE A 357 -11.88 10.75 0.26
C ILE A 357 -13.36 11.10 0.10
N GLY A 358 -13.70 12.07 -0.76
CA GLY A 358 -15.08 12.46 -1.03
C GLY A 358 -15.93 11.31 -1.58
N ALA A 359 -15.38 10.53 -2.51
CA ALA A 359 -16.04 9.34 -3.05
C ALA A 359 -16.24 8.25 -1.99
N PHE A 360 -15.25 8.01 -1.14
CA PHE A 360 -15.38 7.05 -0.04
C PHE A 360 -16.42 7.50 0.98
N ASP A 361 -16.43 8.77 1.34
CA ASP A 361 -17.37 9.34 2.31
C ASP A 361 -18.82 9.25 1.81
N ALA A 362 -19.04 9.54 0.52
CA ALA A 362 -20.35 9.33 -0.11
C ALA A 362 -20.80 7.86 -0.04
N PHE A 363 -19.91 6.91 -0.34
CA PHE A 363 -20.20 5.48 -0.20
C PHE A 363 -20.49 5.09 1.26
N ARG A 364 -19.69 5.60 2.22
CA ARG A 364 -19.90 5.36 3.66
C ARG A 364 -21.28 5.84 4.10
N ASN A 365 -21.65 7.06 3.75
CA ASN A 365 -22.92 7.67 4.14
C ASN A 365 -24.11 6.88 3.57
N ASP A 366 -24.05 6.43 2.32
CA ASP A 366 -25.07 5.56 1.72
C ASP A 366 -25.25 4.25 2.53
N ARG A 367 -24.15 3.59 2.89
CA ARG A 367 -24.20 2.29 3.60
C ARG A 367 -24.57 2.39 5.07
N GLU A 368 -24.26 3.50 5.72
CA GLU A 368 -24.58 3.71 7.14
C GLU A 368 -26.00 4.24 7.34
N GLN A 369 -26.57 4.98 6.38
CA GLN A 369 -27.96 5.45 6.43
C GLN A 369 -29.00 4.31 6.29
N ILE A 370 -28.64 3.20 5.63
CA ILE A 370 -29.52 2.02 5.47
C ILE A 370 -29.72 1.25 6.79
N LYS A 371 -29.02 1.61 7.88
CA LYS A 371 -29.12 0.94 9.19
C LYS A 371 -30.27 1.41 10.10
N ILE A 372 -31.22 2.20 9.59
CA ILE A 372 -32.40 2.70 10.33
C ILE A 372 -33.64 1.88 9.99
#